data_AF-A0A3A8YYL1-F1
#
_entry.id   AF-A0A3A8YYL1-F1
#
_cell.length_a   1.000
_cell.length_b   1.000
_cell.length_c   1.000
_cell.angle_alpha   90.00
_cell.angle_beta   90.00
_cell.angle_gamma   90.00
#
_symmetry.space_group_name_H-M   'P 1'
#
loop_
_entity.id
_entity.type
_entity.pdbx_description
1 polymer ?
#
loop_
_entity_poly.entity_id
_entity_poly.type
_entity_poly.pdbx_seq_one_letter_code
_entity_poly.pdbx_strand_id
1 'polypeptide(L)'
;MIPEAKWFCPGILWERERSGVSVTMEQLSELQKIPIMELRREELSDANEVVIDTSKSLDQRVQSFFGQVKNPFAQNVGEYILQIGYAEGVQETLDDRMVQLVRKQTAIM
;
A
#
# COMPACT_ATOMS: atom_id res chain seq x y z
N MET A 1 9.08 -6.24 -30.46
CA MET A 1 7.95 -7.11 -30.08
C MET A 1 8.36 -7.80 -28.79
N ILE A 2 7.96 -7.22 -27.65
CA ILE A 2 8.28 -7.74 -26.31
C ILE A 2 6.96 -8.28 -25.77
N PRO A 3 6.88 -9.55 -25.32
CA PRO A 3 5.62 -10.13 -24.92
C PRO A 3 5.16 -9.56 -23.58
N GLU A 4 3.85 -9.34 -23.48
CA GLU A 4 3.11 -8.93 -22.30
C GLU A 4 3.43 -9.85 -21.11
N ALA A 5 4.15 -9.32 -20.13
CA ALA A 5 4.17 -9.89 -18.79
C ALA A 5 2.95 -9.36 -18.02
N LYS A 6 1.93 -10.22 -17.99
CA LYS A 6 0.80 -10.26 -17.05
C LYS A 6 1.12 -9.65 -15.68
N TRP A 7 0.58 -8.47 -15.39
CA TRP A 7 0.40 -7.99 -14.01
C TRP A 7 -0.96 -8.44 -13.46
N PHE A 8 -1.25 -9.74 -13.64
CA PHE A 8 -2.36 -10.41 -12.99
C PHE A 8 -1.72 -11.39 -12.01
N CYS A 9 -1.80 -11.11 -10.71
CA CYS A 9 -1.31 -12.01 -9.68
C CYS A 9 -2.45 -12.62 -8.85
N PRO A 10 -3.28 -13.51 -9.43
CA PRO A 10 -4.06 -14.45 -8.65
C PRO A 10 -3.12 -15.59 -8.22
N GLY A 11 -2.88 -15.73 -6.92
CA GLY A 11 -2.12 -16.85 -6.37
C GLY A 11 -0.60 -16.68 -6.37
N ILE A 12 -0.10 -15.62 -5.71
CA ILE A 12 1.32 -15.59 -5.32
C ILE A 12 1.55 -16.73 -4.34
N LEU A 13 2.41 -17.65 -4.75
CA LEU A 13 2.93 -18.79 -4.00
C LEU A 13 3.80 -18.28 -2.83
N TRP A 14 3.17 -17.85 -1.74
CA TRP A 14 3.79 -17.29 -0.52
C TRP A 14 4.39 -18.35 0.42
N GLU A 15 4.93 -19.47 -0.08
CA GLU A 15 5.31 -20.60 0.78
C GLU A 15 6.80 -20.87 0.93
N ARG A 16 7.69 -20.00 0.45
CA ARG A 16 9.12 -20.28 0.56
C ARG A 16 9.99 -19.06 0.77
N GLU A 17 9.94 -18.52 1.99
CA GLU A 17 11.11 -18.16 2.83
C GLU A 17 10.63 -17.37 4.06
N ARG A 18 10.42 -18.09 5.17
CA ARG A 18 10.02 -17.53 6.47
C ARG A 18 11.24 -16.99 7.22
N SER A 19 11.36 -15.67 7.29
CA SER A 19 11.85 -14.94 8.48
C SER A 19 11.42 -13.47 8.39
N GLY A 20 10.20 -13.17 8.84
CA GLY A 20 9.62 -11.83 8.80
C GLY A 20 8.10 -11.95 8.95
N VAL A 21 7.48 -11.03 9.69
CA VAL A 21 6.06 -11.06 10.11
C VAL A 21 5.13 -11.48 8.95
N SER A 22 4.50 -12.66 9.05
CA SER A 22 3.57 -13.15 8.03
C SER A 22 2.16 -12.63 8.34
N VAL A 23 1.80 -11.46 7.78
CA VAL A 23 0.42 -10.98 7.78
C VAL A 23 -0.36 -11.71 6.69
N THR A 24 -1.50 -12.31 7.02
CA THR A 24 -2.34 -13.02 6.04
C THR A 24 -3.26 -12.05 5.27
N MET A 25 -3.78 -12.49 4.13
CA MET A 25 -4.70 -11.67 3.33
C MET A 25 -6.01 -11.39 4.08
N GLU A 26 -6.48 -12.32 4.89
CA GLU A 26 -7.66 -12.17 5.74
C GLU A 26 -7.42 -11.09 6.80
N GLN A 27 -6.25 -11.11 7.46
CA GLN A 27 -5.88 -10.08 8.43
C GLN A 27 -5.84 -8.68 7.80
N LEU A 28 -5.27 -8.57 6.60
CA LEU A 28 -5.26 -7.31 5.86
C LEU A 28 -6.69 -6.86 5.50
N SER A 29 -7.54 -7.78 5.05
CA SER A 29 -8.94 -7.49 4.72
C SER A 29 -9.72 -6.96 5.92
N GLU A 30 -9.50 -7.51 7.12
CA GLU A 30 -10.15 -7.01 8.33
C GLU A 30 -9.63 -5.63 8.76
N LEU A 31 -8.31 -5.40 8.69
CA LEU A 31 -7.71 -4.09 8.99
C LEU A 31 -8.18 -2.98 8.03
N GLN A 32 -8.45 -3.34 6.76
CA GLN A 32 -8.94 -2.42 5.74
C GLN A 32 -10.39 -1.98 5.99
N LYS A 33 -11.23 -2.85 6.56
CA LYS A 33 -12.67 -2.59 6.76
C LYS A 33 -12.97 -1.69 7.96
N ILE A 34 -12.00 -1.43 8.83
CA ILE A 34 -12.22 -0.60 10.03
C ILE A 34 -12.58 0.82 9.57
N PRO A 35 -13.76 1.35 9.93
CA PRO A 35 -14.16 2.69 9.53
C PRO A 35 -13.33 3.75 10.27
N ILE A 36 -13.04 4.87 9.62
CA ILE A 36 -12.17 5.92 10.19
C ILE A 36 -12.62 6.43 11.58
N MET A 37 -13.93 6.42 11.84
CA MET A 37 -14.52 6.90 13.10
C MET A 37 -14.27 5.95 14.29
N GLU A 38 -13.94 4.68 14.01
CA GLU A 38 -13.61 3.67 15.02
C GLU A 38 -12.11 3.61 15.30
N LEU A 39 -11.28 4.25 14.46
CA LEU A 39 -9.84 4.28 14.64
C LEU A 39 -9.43 5.12 15.86
N ARG A 40 -8.34 4.70 16.47
CA ARG A 40 -7.82 5.16 17.75
C ARG A 40 -6.33 5.50 17.57
N ARG A 41 -5.93 6.74 17.89
CA ARG A 41 -4.61 7.28 17.52
C ARG A 41 -3.47 6.53 18.20
N GLU A 42 -3.64 6.13 19.45
CA GLU A 42 -2.70 5.30 20.22
C GLU A 42 -2.44 3.90 19.60
N GLU A 43 -3.42 3.35 18.89
CA GLU A 43 -3.38 2.06 18.19
C GLU A 43 -2.76 2.17 16.78
N LEU A 44 -2.42 3.37 16.31
CA LEU A 44 -1.80 3.59 15.00
C LEU A 44 -0.30 3.87 15.12
N SER A 45 0.41 3.68 14.01
CA SER A 45 1.81 4.10 13.85
C SER A 45 1.86 5.52 13.30
N ASP A 46 2.89 6.29 13.66
CA ASP A 46 3.16 7.60 13.06
C ASP A 46 3.83 7.41 11.70
N ALA A 47 3.29 8.04 10.67
CA ALA A 47 3.83 7.96 9.31
C ALA A 47 5.24 8.56 9.22
N ASN A 48 5.59 9.54 10.06
CA ASN A 48 6.91 10.17 10.06
C ASN A 48 8.01 9.26 10.63
N GLU A 49 7.63 8.24 11.39
CA GLU A 49 8.57 7.26 11.94
C GLU A 49 8.85 6.10 10.96
N VAL A 50 8.02 5.95 9.92
CA VAL A 50 8.19 4.89 8.92
C VAL A 50 9.34 5.24 7.98
N VAL A 51 10.33 4.36 7.92
CA VAL A 51 11.49 4.49 7.01
C VAL A 51 11.38 3.48 5.88
N ILE A 52 11.38 3.99 4.65
CA ILE A 52 11.45 3.19 3.43
C ILE A 52 12.86 3.29 2.85
N ASP A 53 13.64 2.23 3.02
CA ASP A 53 14.98 2.13 2.45
C ASP A 53 14.90 1.84 0.94
N THR A 54 15.04 2.89 0.12
CA THR A 54 14.93 2.79 -1.33
C THR A 54 16.06 2.01 -2.00
N SER A 55 17.15 1.70 -1.28
CA SER A 55 18.23 0.86 -1.79
C SER A 55 17.88 -0.62 -1.84
N LYS A 56 16.84 -1.04 -1.11
CA LYS A 56 16.37 -2.44 -1.04
C LYS A 56 15.40 -2.79 -2.15
N SER A 57 15.24 -4.10 -2.38
CA SER A 57 14.23 -4.62 -3.32
C SER A 57 12.81 -4.30 -2.85
N LEU A 58 11.85 -4.34 -3.79
CA LEU A 58 10.44 -4.09 -3.46
C LEU A 58 9.95 -4.99 -2.31
N ASP A 59 10.19 -6.30 -2.40
CA ASP A 59 9.76 -7.27 -1.39
C ASP A 59 10.37 -6.95 -0.01
N GLN A 60 11.65 -6.62 0.04
CA GLN A 60 12.32 -6.23 1.28
C GLN A 60 11.73 -4.96 1.88
N ARG A 61 11.39 -3.96 1.05
CA ARG A 61 10.73 -2.73 1.51
C ARG A 61 9.33 -3.01 2.05
N VAL A 62 8.56 -3.86 1.36
CA VAL A 62 7.22 -4.26 1.79
C VAL A 62 7.26 -4.99 3.13
N GLN A 63 8.18 -5.95 3.30
CA GLN A 63 8.36 -6.66 4.57
C GLN A 63 8.81 -5.72 5.70
N SER A 64 9.76 -4.83 5.42
CA SER A 64 10.21 -3.82 6.38
C SER A 64 9.07 -2.87 6.78
N PHE A 65 8.21 -2.49 5.83
CA PHE A 65 7.05 -1.64 6.10
C PHE A 65 6.05 -2.33 7.03
N PHE A 66 5.66 -3.57 6.74
CA PHE A 66 4.75 -4.33 7.61
C PHE A 66 5.30 -4.55 9.02
N GLY A 67 6.62 -4.63 9.19
CA GLY A 67 7.24 -4.69 10.51
C GLY A 67 7.21 -3.38 11.30
N GLN A 68 7.00 -2.23 10.65
CA GLN A 68 7.00 -0.90 11.26
C GLN A 68 5.59 -0.39 11.60
N VAL A 69 4.57 -0.88 10.89
CA VAL A 69 3.19 -0.35 11.00
C VAL A 69 2.26 -1.29 11.75
N LYS A 70 1.41 -0.73 12.62
CA LYS A 70 0.32 -1.48 13.29
C LYS A 70 -0.85 -1.76 12.34
N ASN A 71 -1.23 -0.77 11.53
CA ASN A 71 -2.23 -0.88 10.48
C ASN A 71 -1.68 -0.28 9.18
N PRO A 72 -1.53 -1.06 8.09
CA PRO A 72 -1.01 -0.56 6.82
C PRO A 72 -2.01 0.36 6.07
N PHE A 73 -3.27 0.40 6.49
CA PHE A 73 -4.33 1.22 5.90
C PHE A 73 -4.68 2.46 6.72
N ALA A 74 -4.05 2.66 7.88
CA ALA A 74 -4.30 3.82 8.73
C ALA A 74 -3.07 4.25 9.54
N GLN A 75 -2.77 5.54 9.56
CA GLN A 75 -1.59 6.09 10.25
C GLN A 75 -1.89 7.44 10.89
N ASN A 76 -1.14 7.80 11.93
CA ASN A 76 -1.10 9.16 12.45
C ASN A 76 -0.23 10.03 11.55
N VAL A 77 -0.71 11.23 11.24
CA VAL A 77 0.03 12.26 10.52
C VAL A 77 -0.20 13.59 11.22
N GLY A 78 0.73 13.98 12.09
CA GLY A 78 0.53 15.12 12.98
C GLY A 78 -0.74 14.91 13.83
N GLU A 79 -1.68 15.86 13.77
CA GLU A 79 -2.95 15.81 14.52
C GLU A 79 -4.08 15.00 13.87
N TYR A 80 -3.82 14.38 12.72
CA TYR A 80 -4.83 13.70 11.93
C TYR A 80 -4.59 12.19 11.85
N ILE A 81 -5.68 11.45 11.69
CA ILE A 81 -5.64 10.06 11.21
C ILE A 81 -5.78 10.11 9.69
N LEU A 82 -4.81 9.53 8.98
CA LEU A 82 -4.88 9.29 7.55
C LEU A 82 -5.30 7.84 7.32
N GLN A 83 -6.48 7.64 6.73
CA GLN A 83 -6.91 6.33 6.23
C GLN A 83 -6.64 6.24 4.72
N ILE A 84 -6.08 5.12 4.28
CA ILE A 84 -5.68 4.86 2.90
C ILE A 84 -6.64 3.85 2.27
N GLY A 85 -7.24 4.23 1.15
CA GLY A 85 -8.10 3.37 0.35
C GLY A 85 -7.54 3.20 -1.07
N TYR A 86 -7.76 2.03 -1.65
CA TYR A 86 -7.44 1.74 -3.05
C TYR A 86 -8.74 1.62 -3.84
N ALA A 87 -8.74 2.10 -5.08
CA ALA A 87 -9.89 1.94 -5.94
C ALA A 87 -10.01 0.47 -6.38
N GLU A 88 -11.20 -0.10 -6.23
CA GLU A 88 -11.48 -1.49 -6.58
C GLU A 88 -12.08 -1.60 -8.00
N GLY A 89 -11.81 -2.73 -8.67
CA GLY A 89 -12.37 -3.01 -10.00
C GLY A 89 -11.82 -2.16 -11.14
N VAL A 90 -10.68 -1.48 -10.92
CA VAL A 90 -10.06 -0.56 -11.89
C VAL A 90 -8.89 -1.28 -12.58
N GLN A 91 -8.78 -1.14 -13.91
CA GLN A 91 -7.69 -1.73 -14.68
C GLN A 91 -6.50 -0.78 -14.79
N GLU A 92 -6.76 0.53 -14.75
CA GLU A 92 -5.73 1.55 -14.84
C GLU A 92 -4.85 1.58 -13.58
N THR A 93 -3.55 1.61 -13.79
CA THR A 93 -2.55 1.74 -12.73
C THR A 93 -2.45 3.19 -12.22
N LEU A 94 -1.73 3.39 -11.11
CA LEU A 94 -1.38 4.73 -10.65
C LEU A 94 -0.61 5.50 -11.74
N ASP A 95 0.30 4.84 -12.45
CA ASP A 95 1.09 5.44 -13.52
C ASP A 95 0.20 5.91 -14.68
N ASP A 96 -0.78 5.09 -15.08
CA ASP A 96 -1.78 5.46 -16.08
C ASP A 96 -2.56 6.72 -15.66
N ARG A 97 -2.96 6.78 -14.39
CA ARG A 97 -3.65 7.94 -13.81
C ARG A 97 -2.76 9.18 -13.77
N MET A 98 -1.47 9.03 -13.47
CA MET A 98 -0.50 10.14 -13.48
C MET A 98 -0.28 10.69 -14.89
N VAL A 99 -0.17 9.82 -15.90
CA VAL A 99 -0.11 10.25 -17.31
C VAL A 99 -1.37 11.02 -17.72
N GLN A 100 -2.55 10.54 -17.32
CA GLN A 100 -3.82 11.22 -17.56
C GLN A 100 -3.86 12.61 -16.90
N LEU A 101 -3.38 12.73 -15.67
CA LEU A 101 -3.33 14.00 -14.93
C LEU A 101 -2.46 15.04 -15.65
N VAL A 102 -1.23 14.66 -16.04
CA VAL A 102 -0.31 15.56 -16.75
C VAL A 102 -0.90 16.00 -18.09
N ARG A 103 -1.48 15.09 -18.87
CA ARG A 103 -2.13 15.43 -20.16
C ARG A 103 -3.25 16.45 -19.99
N LYS A 104 -4.08 16.31 -18.94
CA LYS A 104 -5.15 17.28 -18.66
C LYS A 104 -4.60 18.66 -18.30
N GLN A 105 -3.53 18.74 -17.50
CA GLN A 105 -2.90 20.01 -17.14
C GLN A 105 -2.29 20.71 -18.36
N THR A 106 -1.62 19.99 -19.24
CA THR A 106 -1.02 20.56 -20.46
C THR A 106 -2.06 20.95 -21.51
N ALA A 107 -3.21 20.29 -21.56
CA ALA A 107 -4.30 20.66 -22.48
C ALA A 107 -5.08 21.91 -22.04
N ILE A 108 -4.91 22.34 -20.79
CA ILE A 108 -5.53 23.56 -20.23
C ILE A 108 -4.59 24.77 -20.37
N MET A 109 -3.31 24.54 -20.70
CA MET A 109 -2.28 25.57 -20.89
C MET A 109 -2.05 25.86 -22.36
#